data_AF-X0TJD2-F1
#
_entry.id   AF-X0TJD2-F1
#
_cell.length_a   1.000
_cell.length_b   1.000
_cell.length_c   1.000
_cell.angle_alpha   90.00
_cell.angle_beta   90.00
_cell.angle_gamma   90.00
#
_symmetry.space_group_name_H-M   'P 1'
#
loop_
_entity.id
_entity.type
_entity.pdbx_description
1 polymer ?
#
loop_
_entity_poly.entity_id
_entity_poly.type
_entity_poly.pdbx_seq_one_letter_code
_entity_poly.pdbx_strand_id
1 'polypeptide(L)'
;MKKNKRFLVIIVILSSIIGLFLFAKVQGGDFLSELGPLIAAYRAIQNEYIEKVEPSQLMQGAIKGMIESLEDPYSHWMNAEVYQEMKQEKEGEFGGVGIQITIEDNFLTIISPLEGTL
;
A
#
# COMPACT_ATOMS: atom_id res chain seq x y z
N MET A 1 -5.19 -55.34 23.19
CA MET A 1 -5.76 -54.04 23.62
C MET A 1 -4.98 -52.76 23.23
N LYS A 2 -3.75 -52.82 22.67
CA LYS A 2 -2.96 -51.61 22.30
C LYS A 2 -3.25 -51.02 20.90
N LYS A 3 -3.78 -51.83 19.96
CA LYS A 3 -4.02 -51.43 18.55
C LYS A 3 -5.12 -50.36 18.42
N ASN A 4 -6.15 -50.45 19.26
CA ASN A 4 -7.34 -49.60 19.25
C ASN A 4 -7.04 -48.19 19.79
N LYS A 5 -6.09 -48.07 20.75
CA LYS A 5 -5.65 -46.78 21.30
C LYS A 5 -4.88 -45.94 20.27
N ARG A 6 -4.08 -46.58 19.39
CA ARG A 6 -3.35 -45.89 18.30
C ARG A 6 -4.29 -45.35 17.23
N PHE A 7 -5.36 -46.08 16.93
CA PHE A 7 -6.39 -45.65 15.97
C PHE A 7 -7.18 -44.43 16.47
N LEU A 8 -7.52 -44.40 17.76
CA LEU A 8 -8.23 -43.28 18.39
C LEU A 8 -7.40 -41.99 18.37
N VAL A 9 -6.08 -42.09 18.62
CA VAL A 9 -5.16 -40.93 18.54
C VAL A 9 -5.10 -40.34 17.13
N ILE A 10 -5.11 -41.18 16.08
CA ILE A 10 -5.08 -40.70 14.69
C ILE A 10 -6.36 -39.92 14.34
N ILE A 11 -7.53 -40.38 14.81
CA ILE A 11 -8.81 -39.68 14.58
C ILE A 11 -8.84 -38.31 15.28
N VAL A 12 -8.30 -38.20 16.49
CA VAL A 12 -8.24 -36.93 17.24
C VAL A 12 -7.28 -35.94 16.58
N ILE A 13 -6.16 -36.42 16.02
CA ILE A 13 -5.23 -35.59 15.26
C ILE A 13 -5.88 -35.12 13.95
N LEU A 14 -6.56 -36.02 13.23
CA LEU A 14 -7.29 -35.67 12.00
C LEU A 14 -8.42 -34.66 12.27
N SER A 15 -9.19 -34.82 13.34
CA SER A 15 -10.26 -33.88 13.69
C SER A 15 -9.70 -32.53 14.13
N SER A 16 -8.55 -32.49 14.82
CA SER A 16 -7.86 -31.24 15.14
C SER A 16 -7.34 -30.53 13.88
N ILE A 17 -6.79 -31.26 12.92
CA ILE A 17 -6.31 -30.68 11.65
C ILE A 17 -7.48 -30.11 10.83
N ILE A 18 -8.59 -30.84 10.74
CA ILE A 18 -9.80 -30.39 10.04
C ILE A 18 -10.40 -29.17 10.74
N GLY A 19 -10.45 -29.17 12.08
CA GLY A 19 -10.90 -28.03 12.88
C GLY A 19 -10.06 -26.78 12.64
N LEU A 20 -8.73 -26.91 12.62
CA LEU A 20 -7.82 -25.80 12.33
C LEU A 20 -8.01 -25.26 10.91
N PHE A 21 -8.22 -26.15 9.93
CA PHE A 21 -8.41 -25.77 8.53
C PHE A 21 -9.74 -25.04 8.29
N LEU A 22 -10.81 -25.47 8.96
CA LEU A 22 -12.11 -24.79 8.93
C LEU A 22 -12.05 -23.44 9.65
N PHE A 23 -11.38 -23.37 10.80
CA PHE A 23 -11.19 -22.12 11.54
C PHE A 23 -10.42 -21.08 10.72
N ALA A 24 -9.36 -21.51 10.02
CA ALA A 24 -8.59 -20.65 9.12
C ALA A 24 -9.44 -20.13 7.94
N LYS A 25 -10.32 -20.97 7.37
CA LYS A 25 -11.24 -20.55 6.30
C LYS A 25 -12.31 -19.57 6.76
N VAL A 26 -12.85 -19.73 7.97
CA VAL A 26 -13.83 -18.80 8.53
C VAL A 26 -13.21 -17.41 8.71
N GLN A 27 -11.98 -17.35 9.21
CA GLN A 27 -11.31 -16.07 9.46
C GLN A 27 -10.78 -15.39 8.18
N GLY A 28 -10.37 -16.18 7.16
CA GLY A 28 -9.93 -15.64 5.87
C GLY A 28 -11.06 -15.33 4.88
N GLY A 29 -12.25 -15.88 5.09
CA GLY A 29 -13.40 -15.73 4.19
C GLY A 29 -13.93 -14.30 4.12
N ASP A 30 -14.03 -13.63 5.27
CA ASP A 30 -14.61 -12.29 5.38
C ASP A 30 -13.74 -11.26 4.62
N PHE A 31 -12.43 -11.25 4.85
CA PHE A 31 -11.51 -10.32 4.17
C PHE A 31 -11.48 -10.50 2.65
N LEU A 32 -11.46 -11.73 2.15
CA LEU A 32 -11.46 -11.98 0.70
C LEU A 32 -12.79 -11.60 0.04
N SER A 33 -13.90 -11.67 0.79
CA SER A 33 -15.21 -11.23 0.30
C SER A 33 -15.28 -9.71 0.15
N GLU A 34 -14.69 -8.96 1.09
CA GLU A 34 -14.60 -7.49 1.06
C GLU A 34 -13.76 -6.97 -0.11
N LEU A 35 -12.71 -7.70 -0.50
CA LEU A 35 -11.88 -7.36 -1.67
C LEU A 35 -12.51 -7.75 -3.02
N GLY A 36 -13.61 -8.50 -3.03
CA GLY A 36 -14.26 -8.98 -4.25
C GLY A 36 -14.53 -7.87 -5.28
N PRO A 37 -15.18 -6.75 -4.90
CA PRO A 37 -15.43 -5.62 -5.81
C PRO A 37 -14.16 -5.00 -6.37
N LEU A 38 -13.12 -4.83 -5.56
CA LEU A 38 -11.83 -4.27 -5.98
C LEU A 38 -11.16 -5.16 -7.04
N ILE A 39 -11.15 -6.48 -6.82
CA ILE A 39 -10.59 -7.45 -7.75
C ILE A 39 -11.39 -7.47 -9.07
N ALA A 40 -12.72 -7.38 -8.99
CA ALA A 40 -13.58 -7.33 -10.16
C ALA A 40 -13.29 -6.08 -11.01
N ALA A 41 -13.19 -4.91 -10.39
CA ALA A 41 -12.84 -3.65 -11.07
C ALA A 41 -11.46 -3.72 -11.72
N TYR A 42 -10.45 -4.21 -10.99
CA TYR A 42 -9.09 -4.40 -11.51
C TYR A 42 -9.08 -5.29 -12.77
N ARG A 43 -9.81 -6.42 -12.73
CA ARG A 43 -9.89 -7.35 -13.86
C ARG A 43 -10.65 -6.76 -15.04
N ALA A 44 -11.73 -6.02 -14.80
CA ALA A 44 -12.49 -5.35 -15.85
C ALA A 44 -11.58 -4.37 -16.60
N ILE A 45 -10.82 -3.54 -15.88
CA ILE A 45 -9.89 -2.59 -16.52
C ILE A 45 -8.80 -3.33 -17.31
N GLN A 46 -8.19 -4.37 -16.74
CA GLN A 46 -7.12 -5.11 -17.42
C GLN A 46 -7.59 -5.81 -18.72
N ASN A 47 -8.85 -6.24 -18.79
CA ASN A 47 -9.36 -7.02 -19.92
C ASN A 47 -10.15 -6.20 -20.94
N GLU A 48 -10.82 -5.13 -20.50
CA GLU A 48 -11.81 -4.38 -21.29
C GLU A 48 -11.36 -2.96 -21.63
N TYR A 49 -10.31 -2.43 -20.99
CA TYR A 49 -9.81 -1.10 -21.31
C TYR A 49 -9.11 -1.10 -22.67
N ILE A 50 -9.30 -0.02 -23.42
CA ILE A 50 -8.85 0.13 -24.82
C ILE A 50 -7.33 0.07 -24.93
N GLU A 51 -6.62 0.59 -23.93
CA GLU A 51 -5.16 0.65 -23.90
C GLU A 51 -4.60 -0.33 -22.86
N LYS A 52 -3.32 -0.69 -23.04
CA LYS A 52 -2.65 -1.51 -22.04
C LYS A 52 -2.31 -0.64 -20.83
N VAL A 53 -2.85 -1.01 -19.67
CA VAL A 53 -2.53 -0.35 -18.39
C VAL A 53 -1.56 -1.22 -17.60
N GLU A 54 -0.51 -0.61 -17.07
CA GLU A 54 0.45 -1.32 -16.23
C GLU A 54 -0.18 -1.71 -14.87
N PRO A 55 -0.01 -2.95 -14.40
CA PRO A 55 -0.52 -3.41 -13.11
C PRO A 55 -0.12 -2.53 -11.93
N SER A 56 1.11 -2.01 -11.96
CA SER A 56 1.65 -1.13 -10.92
C SER A 56 0.85 0.17 -10.82
N GLN A 57 0.46 0.77 -11.94
CA GLN A 57 -0.33 2.00 -11.97
C GLN A 57 -1.71 1.80 -11.34
N LEU A 58 -2.40 0.70 -11.65
CA LEU A 58 -3.70 0.39 -11.06
C LEU A 58 -3.62 0.13 -9.57
N MET A 59 -2.58 -0.59 -9.13
CA MET A 59 -2.37 -0.88 -7.71
C MET A 59 -2.07 0.41 -6.92
N GLN A 60 -1.18 1.25 -7.45
CA GLN A 60 -0.84 2.54 -6.84
C GLN A 60 -2.07 3.46 -6.76
N GLY A 61 -2.87 3.53 -7.83
CA GLY A 61 -4.12 4.29 -7.84
C GLY A 61 -5.14 3.78 -6.84
N ALA A 62 -5.30 2.47 -6.71
CA ALA A 62 -6.19 1.86 -5.72
C ALA A 62 -5.76 2.19 -4.28
N ILE A 63 -4.46 2.04 -3.97
CA ILE A 63 -3.92 2.36 -2.64
C ILE A 63 -4.09 3.86 -2.34
N LYS A 64 -3.77 4.72 -3.31
CA LYS A 64 -3.96 6.17 -3.20
C LYS A 64 -5.42 6.52 -2.89
N GLY A 65 -6.37 5.99 -3.66
CA GLY A 65 -7.80 6.23 -3.44
C GLY A 65 -8.30 5.73 -2.08
N MET A 66 -7.79 4.58 -1.59
CA MET A 66 -8.10 4.09 -0.25
C MET A 66 -7.60 5.05 0.84
N ILE A 67 -6.39 5.58 0.70
CA ILE A 67 -5.84 6.55 1.65
C ILE A 67 -6.59 7.88 1.60
N GLU A 68 -6.90 8.39 0.40
CA GLU A 68 -7.69 9.61 0.23
C GLU A 68 -9.10 9.48 0.82
N SER A 69 -9.68 8.28 0.81
CA SER A 69 -11.01 8.02 1.41
C SER A 69 -11.07 8.18 2.93
N LEU A 70 -9.92 8.28 3.61
CA LEU A 70 -9.86 8.54 5.04
C LEU A 70 -10.19 9.99 5.41
N GLU A 71 -10.19 10.90 4.42
CA GLU A 71 -10.39 12.35 4.62
C GLU A 71 -9.44 12.98 5.68
N ASP A 72 -8.31 12.30 5.95
CA ASP A 72 -7.31 12.77 6.91
C ASP A 72 -6.24 13.59 6.18
N PRO A 73 -6.09 14.89 6.49
CA PRO A 73 -5.12 15.76 5.83
C PRO A 73 -3.66 15.37 6.11
N TYR A 74 -3.39 14.49 7.07
CA TYR A 74 -2.06 13.99 7.38
C TYR A 74 -1.74 12.63 6.75
N SER A 75 -2.74 11.95 6.18
CA SER A 75 -2.58 10.64 5.55
C SER A 75 -2.44 10.79 4.04
N HIS A 76 -1.23 10.53 3.52
CA HIS A 76 -0.93 10.59 2.09
C HIS A 76 -0.20 9.35 1.62
N TRP A 77 -0.55 8.89 0.43
CA TRP A 77 0.21 7.83 -0.24
C TRP A 77 1.45 8.42 -0.91
N MET A 78 2.60 7.77 -0.70
CA MET A 78 3.86 8.15 -1.33
C MET A 78 4.39 6.99 -2.18
N ASN A 79 4.72 7.28 -3.44
CA ASN A 79 5.46 6.33 -4.27
C ASN A 79 6.95 6.33 -3.87
N ALA A 80 7.73 5.40 -4.43
CA ALA A 80 9.14 5.26 -4.07
C ALA A 80 9.96 6.52 -4.37
N GLU A 81 9.67 7.20 -5.47
CA GLU A 81 10.36 8.42 -5.92
C GLU A 81 10.12 9.58 -4.95
N VAL A 82 8.85 9.91 -4.69
CA VAL A 82 8.44 10.95 -3.74
C VAL A 82 8.96 10.65 -2.33
N TYR A 83 9.01 9.38 -1.93
CA TYR A 83 9.61 8.99 -0.67
C TYR A 83 11.12 9.25 -0.63
N GLN A 84 11.85 8.97 -1.72
CA GLN A 84 13.28 9.30 -1.80
C GLN A 84 13.52 10.80 -1.75
N GLU A 85 12.74 11.61 -2.46
CA GLU A 85 12.86 13.08 -2.42
C GLU A 85 12.61 13.62 -1.01
N MET A 86 11.51 13.20 -0.37
CA MET A 86 11.23 13.58 1.03
C MET A 86 12.35 13.11 1.98
N LYS A 87 12.91 11.93 1.73
CA LYS A 87 14.02 11.42 2.54
C LYS A 87 15.28 12.26 2.35
N GLN A 88 15.63 12.63 1.11
CA GLN A 88 16.75 13.53 0.81
C GLN A 88 16.55 14.90 1.46
N GLU A 89 15.33 15.45 1.42
CA GLU A 89 14.96 16.69 2.10
C GLU A 89 15.18 16.57 3.62
N LYS A 90 14.74 15.46 4.25
CA LYS A 90 14.93 15.21 5.68
C LYS A 90 16.39 14.97 6.07
N GLU A 91 17.17 14.36 5.19
CA GLU A 91 18.59 14.10 5.40
C GLU A 91 19.46 15.33 5.10
N GLY A 92 18.85 16.42 4.62
CA GLY A 92 19.54 17.67 4.29
C GLY A 92 20.38 17.58 3.01
N GLU A 93 20.16 16.55 2.19
CA GLU A 93 20.79 16.41 0.89
C GLU A 93 20.00 17.24 -0.14
N PHE A 94 20.13 18.56 -0.05
CA PHE A 94 19.54 19.47 -1.04
C PHE A 94 20.37 19.45 -2.33
N GLY A 95 19.90 18.72 -3.33
CA GLY A 95 20.41 18.82 -4.71
C GLY A 95 19.95 20.13 -5.38
N GLY A 96 20.56 21.27 -5.02
CA GLY A 96 20.22 22.57 -5.60
C GLY A 96 21.07 23.73 -5.07
N VAL A 97 20.93 24.92 -5.68
CA VAL A 97 21.65 26.17 -5.30
C VAL A 97 21.18 26.73 -3.94
N GLY A 98 20.19 26.09 -3.31
CA GLY A 98 19.63 26.48 -2.00
C GLY A 98 19.13 27.91 -1.97
N ILE A 99 18.14 28.26 -2.81
CA ILE A 99 17.61 29.63 -2.90
C ILE A 99 16.16 29.65 -2.42
N GLN A 100 15.85 30.50 -1.46
CA GLN A 100 14.47 30.79 -1.05
C GLN A 100 13.85 31.79 -2.04
N ILE A 101 12.75 31.40 -2.68
CA ILE A 101 11.99 32.22 -3.64
C ILE A 101 10.60 32.58 -3.10
N THR A 102 10.13 33.78 -3.40
CA THR A 102 8.77 34.25 -3.12
C THR A 102 8.19 34.96 -4.34
N ILE A 103 6.89 35.20 -4.34
CA ILE A 103 6.22 36.04 -5.34
C ILE A 103 5.75 37.31 -4.64
N GLU A 104 6.40 38.43 -4.96
CA GLU A 104 6.00 39.77 -4.54
C GLU A 104 5.67 40.61 -5.77
N ASP A 105 4.56 41.35 -5.73
CA ASP A 105 4.08 42.19 -6.83
C ASP A 105 4.03 41.49 -8.19
N ASN A 106 3.69 40.20 -8.19
CA ASN A 106 3.61 39.37 -9.39
C ASN A 106 4.97 39.08 -10.06
N PHE A 107 6.09 39.36 -9.37
CA PHE A 107 7.45 39.02 -9.78
C PHE A 107 8.03 37.91 -8.90
N LEU A 108 8.76 36.99 -9.54
CA LEU A 108 9.56 35.99 -8.84
C LEU A 108 10.77 36.69 -8.19
N THR A 109 10.85 36.65 -6.86
CA THR A 109 11.85 37.35 -6.07
C THR A 109 12.66 36.35 -5.24
N ILE A 110 14.00 36.50 -5.26
CA ILE A 110 14.92 35.73 -4.43
C ILE A 110 15.06 36.43 -3.07
N ILE A 111 14.75 35.73 -1.99
CA ILE A 111 14.84 36.25 -0.62
C ILE A 111 16.29 36.10 -0.11
N SER A 112 16.80 34.87 -0.09
CA SER A 112 18.17 34.58 0.39
C SER A 112 18.62 33.18 -0.03
N PRO A 113 19.94 32.94 -0.10
CA PRO A 113 20.47 31.57 -0.09
C PRO A 113 20.24 30.92 1.29
N LEU A 114 20.10 29.61 1.31
CA LEU A 114 20.03 28.80 2.52
C LEU A 114 21.45 28.62 3.08
N GLU A 115 21.62 28.84 4.39
CA GLU A 115 22.92 28.69 5.04
C GLU A 115 23.48 27.27 4.80
N GLY A 116 24.71 27.19 4.26
CA GLY A 116 25.39 25.93 3.97
C GLY A 116 25.23 25.37 2.54
N THR A 117 24.58 26.10 1.62
CA THR A 117 24.39 25.68 0.21
C THR A 117 25.27 26.43 -0.81
N LEU A 118 26.23 27.25 -0.35
CA LEU A 118 27.23 27.95 -1.17
C LEU A 118 28.66 27.63 -0.74
#